data_AF-A0A392R5Q9-F1
#
_entry.id   AF-A0A392R5Q9-F1
#
_cell.length_a   1.000
_cell.length_b   1.000
_cell.length_c   1.000
_cell.angle_alpha   90.00
_cell.angle_beta   90.00
_cell.angle_gamma   90.00
#
_symmetry.space_group_name_H-M   'P 1'
#
loop_
_entity.id
_entity.type
_entity.pdbx_description
1 polymer ?
#
loop_
_entity_poly.entity_id
_entity_poly.type
_entity_poly.pdbx_seq_one_letter_code
_entity_poly.pdbx_strand_id
1 'polypeptide(L)'
;GLNLPPVAAEQIGDGLPYAPINFPEQGDVWGWKTGKRLQPNGFFHDRYLYLPKRLRSGSNSKDQHTFRSKLSVERYIKSTFPDANVDAFFASFTWRIPAVAEGFFLSSRSHFS
;
A
#
# COMPACT_ATOMS: atom_id res chain seq x y z
N GLY A 1 -1.27 -19.94 3.62
CA GLY A 1 -1.63 -18.52 3.39
C GLY A 1 -0.38 -17.69 3.47
N LEU A 2 -0.27 -16.61 2.68
CA LEU A 2 0.87 -15.69 2.77
C LEU A 2 0.95 -15.10 4.18
N ASN A 3 2.07 -15.30 4.87
CA ASN A 3 2.33 -14.70 6.18
C ASN A 3 2.74 -13.23 5.96
N LEU A 4 1.74 -12.35 5.91
CA LEU A 4 1.93 -10.92 5.66
C LEU A 4 2.38 -10.22 6.97
N PRO A 5 3.56 -9.60 7.01
CA PRO A 5 4.06 -8.95 8.23
C PRO A 5 3.18 -7.77 8.66
N PRO A 6 2.53 -7.79 9.83
CA PRO A 6 1.71 -6.67 10.27
C PRO A 6 2.55 -5.40 10.47
N VAL A 7 1.92 -4.23 10.25
CA VAL A 7 2.62 -2.94 10.33
C VAL A 7 1.85 -1.94 11.20
N ALA A 8 2.53 -0.92 11.71
CA ALA A 8 1.93 0.11 12.54
C ALA A 8 1.11 1.11 11.70
N ALA A 9 0.26 1.88 12.37
CA ALA A 9 -0.43 3.01 11.74
C ALA A 9 0.59 4.07 11.30
N GLU A 10 0.31 4.74 10.17
CA GLU A 10 1.17 5.79 9.60
C GLU A 10 2.58 5.33 9.17
N GLN A 11 2.85 4.02 9.19
CA GLN A 11 4.10 3.45 8.75
C GLN A 11 4.27 3.62 7.23
N ILE A 12 5.52 3.90 6.84
CA ILE A 12 5.94 4.05 5.45
C ILE A 12 6.95 2.94 5.16
N GLY A 13 6.92 2.39 3.96
CA GLY A 13 7.92 1.47 3.46
C GLY A 13 7.98 1.48 1.94
N ASP A 14 8.87 0.66 1.41
CA ASP A 14 9.12 0.52 -0.03
C ASP A 14 9.08 -0.96 -0.41
N GLY A 15 8.55 -1.25 -1.60
CA GLY A 15 8.56 -2.58 -2.21
C GLY A 15 7.73 -3.64 -1.49
N LEU A 16 8.14 -4.90 -1.71
CA LEU A 16 7.41 -6.08 -1.28
C LEU A 16 7.30 -6.19 0.27
N PRO A 17 6.25 -6.84 0.78
CA PRO A 17 5.14 -7.45 0.02
C PRO A 17 4.02 -6.47 -0.35
N TYR A 18 4.15 -5.17 -0.03
CA TYR A 18 3.04 -4.22 -0.02
C TYR A 18 3.03 -3.20 -1.15
N ALA A 19 4.10 -3.14 -1.91
CA ALA A 19 4.21 -2.37 -3.14
C ALA A 19 5.03 -3.16 -4.18
N PRO A 20 4.81 -2.92 -5.47
CA PRO A 20 5.55 -3.59 -6.53
C PRO A 20 7.00 -3.12 -6.61
N ILE A 21 7.84 -3.98 -7.19
CA ILE A 21 9.23 -3.71 -7.54
C ILE A 21 9.46 -4.04 -9.02
N ASN A 22 10.49 -3.46 -9.60
CA ASN A 22 10.87 -3.64 -11.00
C ASN A 22 9.75 -3.28 -12.00
N PHE A 23 8.96 -2.27 -11.67
CA PHE A 23 7.92 -1.74 -12.56
C PHE A 23 7.91 -0.21 -12.53
N PRO A 24 7.82 0.47 -13.69
CA PRO A 24 7.82 -0.10 -15.05
C PRO A 24 9.19 -0.63 -15.50
N GLU A 25 10.29 -0.15 -14.91
CA GLU A 25 11.65 -0.57 -15.26
C GLU A 25 12.31 -1.34 -14.12
N GLN A 26 13.33 -2.14 -14.47
CA GLN A 26 14.15 -2.82 -13.48
C GLN A 26 14.80 -1.82 -12.52
N GLY A 27 14.70 -2.08 -11.21
CA GLY A 27 15.19 -1.18 -10.16
C GLY A 27 14.19 -0.14 -9.68
N ASP A 28 13.04 0.03 -10.35
CA ASP A 28 11.98 0.87 -9.80
C ASP A 28 11.30 0.21 -8.60
N VAL A 29 11.31 0.90 -7.47
CA VAL A 29 10.67 0.44 -6.22
C VAL A 29 9.55 1.41 -5.87
N TRP A 30 8.33 0.89 -5.82
CA TRP A 30 7.17 1.67 -5.39
C TRP A 30 7.12 1.76 -3.86
N GLY A 31 6.64 2.90 -3.36
CA GLY A 31 6.44 3.10 -1.93
C GLY A 31 5.04 2.70 -1.48
N TRP A 32 4.88 2.42 -0.20
CA TRP A 32 3.59 2.24 0.45
C TRP A 32 3.51 3.00 1.79
N LYS A 33 2.29 3.37 2.19
CA LYS A 33 2.01 3.92 3.52
C LYS A 33 0.67 3.41 4.05
N THR A 34 0.59 3.19 5.35
CA THR A 34 -0.67 2.96 6.06
C THR A 34 -1.25 4.26 6.60
N GLY A 35 -2.58 4.37 6.60
CA GLY A 35 -3.27 5.45 7.32
C GLY A 35 -3.60 5.04 8.75
N LYS A 36 -4.58 5.72 9.34
CA LYS A 36 -4.99 5.50 10.74
C LYS A 36 -6.15 4.51 10.87
N ARG A 37 -7.02 4.43 9.87
CA ARG A 37 -8.28 3.67 9.97
C ARG A 37 -8.06 2.19 9.67
N LEU A 38 -8.66 1.35 10.51
CA LEU A 38 -8.72 -0.10 10.34
C LEU A 38 -10.10 -0.56 9.88
N GLN A 39 -10.11 -1.68 9.19
CA GLN A 39 -11.30 -2.47 8.94
C GLN A 39 -11.49 -3.48 10.09
N PRO A 40 -12.73 -3.96 10.35
CA PRO A 40 -12.99 -4.95 11.41
C PRO A 40 -12.19 -6.25 11.29
N ASN A 41 -11.68 -6.57 10.10
CA ASN A 41 -10.87 -7.76 9.81
C ASN A 41 -9.37 -7.58 10.11
N GLY A 42 -8.95 -6.47 10.75
CA GLY A 42 -7.56 -6.25 11.15
C GLY A 42 -6.63 -5.72 10.03
N PHE A 43 -7.18 -5.26 8.91
CA PHE A 43 -6.41 -4.63 7.83
C PHE A 43 -6.63 -3.12 7.80
N PHE A 44 -5.65 -2.38 7.30
CA PHE A 44 -5.84 -0.94 7.08
C PHE A 44 -6.91 -0.67 6.02
N HIS A 45 -7.85 0.20 6.36
CA HIS A 45 -8.77 0.81 5.41
C HIS A 45 -8.02 1.83 4.56
N ASP A 46 -7.29 2.73 5.23
CA ASP A 46 -6.55 3.79 4.58
C ASP A 46 -5.14 3.30 4.23
N ARG A 47 -4.79 3.41 2.96
CA ARG A 47 -3.52 2.91 2.42
C ARG A 47 -3.17 3.62 1.13
N TYR A 48 -1.87 3.75 0.90
CA TYR A 48 -1.34 4.58 -0.17
C TYR A 48 -0.24 3.83 -0.90
N LEU A 49 -0.20 3.94 -2.23
CA LEU A 49 0.97 3.64 -3.03
C LEU A 49 1.64 4.92 -3.51
N TYR A 50 2.96 4.89 -3.63
CA TYR A 50 3.76 5.98 -4.16
C TYR A 50 4.56 5.56 -5.38
N LEU A 51 4.69 6.48 -6.33
CA LEU A 51 5.56 6.27 -7.48
C LEU A 51 7.03 6.06 -7.06
N PRO A 52 7.81 5.27 -7.82
CA PRO A 52 9.26 5.17 -7.69
C PRO A 52 9.93 6.53 -7.74
N LYS A 53 11.05 6.69 -7.01
CA LYS A 53 11.84 7.94 -6.98
C LYS A 53 12.10 8.52 -8.37
N ARG A 54 12.45 7.66 -9.32
CA ARG A 54 12.73 8.03 -10.72
C ARG A 54 11.55 8.72 -11.40
N LEU A 55 10.34 8.20 -11.22
CA LEU A 55 9.11 8.76 -11.80
C LEU A 55 8.61 9.99 -11.03
N ARG A 56 9.04 10.20 -9.78
CA ARG A 56 8.66 11.38 -8.98
C ARG A 56 9.31 12.68 -9.46
N SER A 57 10.47 12.60 -10.12
CA SER A 57 11.33 13.76 -10.37
C SER A 57 10.84 14.73 -11.46
N GLY A 58 9.72 14.43 -12.14
CA GLY A 58 9.18 15.25 -13.24
C GLY A 58 7.94 16.10 -12.90
N SER A 59 7.38 15.97 -11.70
CA SER A 59 6.12 16.66 -11.34
C SER A 59 6.22 17.34 -9.98
N ASN A 60 5.98 18.64 -9.95
CA ASN A 60 6.04 19.51 -8.77
C ASN A 60 4.86 19.31 -7.79
N SER A 61 3.89 18.46 -8.12
CA SER A 61 2.73 18.21 -7.24
C SER A 61 2.89 16.90 -6.47
N LYS A 62 2.92 16.98 -5.14
CA LYS A 62 2.91 15.84 -4.21
C LYS A 62 1.72 14.88 -4.44
N ASP A 63 0.61 15.40 -4.96
CA ASP A 63 -0.61 14.63 -5.19
C ASP A 63 -0.56 13.72 -6.42
N GLN A 64 0.30 14.02 -7.40
CA GLN A 64 0.44 13.17 -8.60
C GLN A 64 1.22 11.87 -8.33
N HIS A 65 1.90 11.80 -7.18
CA HIS A 65 2.78 10.69 -6.84
C HIS A 65 2.16 9.70 -5.86
N THR A 66 0.89 9.89 -5.47
CA THR A 66 0.23 9.14 -4.39
C THR A 66 -1.13 8.60 -4.83
N PHE A 67 -1.36 7.30 -4.63
CA PHE A 67 -2.61 6.63 -5.00
C PHE A 67 -3.32 6.06 -3.79
N ARG A 68 -4.61 6.37 -3.64
CA ARG A 68 -5.44 5.95 -2.49
C ARG A 68 -6.32 4.73 -2.78
N SER A 69 -6.48 4.37 -4.05
CA SER A 69 -7.34 3.26 -4.47
C SER A 69 -6.72 2.49 -5.63
N LYS A 70 -7.08 1.20 -5.75
CA LYS A 70 -6.70 0.38 -6.91
C LYS A 70 -7.10 1.02 -8.23
N LEU A 71 -8.32 1.58 -8.28
CA LEU A 71 -8.83 2.25 -9.48
C LEU A 71 -7.97 3.44 -9.91
N SER A 72 -7.45 4.24 -8.97
CA SER A 72 -6.53 5.35 -9.31
C SER A 72 -5.20 4.86 -9.87
N VAL A 73 -4.67 3.76 -9.33
CA VAL A 73 -3.43 3.14 -9.82
C VAL A 73 -3.64 2.54 -11.21
N GLU A 74 -4.73 1.81 -11.40
CA GLU A 74 -5.09 1.21 -12.70
C GLU A 74 -5.21 2.26 -13.79
N ARG A 75 -5.93 3.37 -13.53
CA ARG A 75 -6.07 4.46 -14.49
C ARG A 75 -4.73 5.06 -14.86
N TYR A 76 -3.87 5.30 -13.86
CA TYR A 76 -2.53 5.83 -14.08
C TYR A 76 -1.66 4.89 -14.91
N ILE A 77 -1.67 3.59 -14.61
CA ILE A 77 -0.88 2.60 -15.36
C ILE A 77 -1.36 2.54 -16.80
N LYS A 78 -2.67 2.42 -17.05
CA LYS A 78 -3.23 2.37 -18.41
C LYS A 78 -2.94 3.63 -19.21
N SER A 79 -2.93 4.81 -18.57
CA SER A 79 -2.64 6.07 -19.27
C SER A 79 -1.16 6.29 -19.53
N THR A 80 -0.28 5.85 -18.62
CA THR A 80 1.16 6.17 -18.65
C THR A 80 1.98 5.07 -19.31
N PHE A 81 1.53 3.81 -19.18
CA PHE A 81 2.17 2.62 -19.73
C PHE A 81 1.11 1.79 -20.46
N PRO A 82 0.68 2.19 -21.68
CA PRO A 82 -0.41 1.55 -22.40
C PRO A 82 -0.23 0.04 -22.62
N ASP A 83 1.03 -0.41 -22.74
CA ASP A 83 1.38 -1.82 -22.96
C ASP A 83 1.51 -2.63 -21.65
N ALA A 84 1.31 -2.00 -20.48
CA ALA A 84 1.48 -2.67 -19.20
C ALA A 84 0.33 -3.63 -18.90
N ASN A 85 0.67 -4.84 -18.47
CA ASN A 85 -0.29 -5.78 -17.92
C ASN A 85 -0.67 -5.39 -16.48
N VAL A 86 -1.82 -4.72 -16.33
CA VAL A 86 -2.34 -4.24 -15.04
C VAL A 86 -2.62 -5.38 -14.06
N ASP A 87 -3.09 -6.53 -14.55
CA ASP A 87 -3.38 -7.68 -13.70
C ASP A 87 -2.10 -8.27 -13.12
N ALA A 88 -1.06 -8.41 -13.95
CA ALA A 88 0.27 -8.82 -13.50
C ALA A 88 0.85 -7.83 -12.48
N PHE A 89 0.65 -6.53 -12.70
CA PHE A 89 1.04 -5.50 -11.74
C PHE A 89 0.38 -5.71 -10.36
N PHE A 90 -0.95 -5.87 -10.30
CA PHE A 90 -1.63 -6.08 -9.01
C PHE A 90 -1.42 -7.47 -8.41
N ALA A 91 -1.04 -8.47 -9.20
CA ALA A 91 -0.66 -9.80 -8.72
C ALA A 91 0.75 -9.82 -8.11
N SER A 92 1.63 -8.88 -8.50
CA SER A 92 3.03 -8.85 -8.04
C SER A 92 3.23 -8.49 -6.57
N PHE A 93 2.21 -7.91 -5.93
CA PHE A 93 2.26 -7.51 -4.52
C PHE A 93 0.89 -7.68 -3.87
N THR A 94 0.86 -7.65 -2.54
CA THR A 94 -0.41 -7.64 -1.83
C THR A 94 -0.86 -6.21 -1.65
N TRP A 95 -2.06 -5.90 -2.18
CA TRP A 95 -2.71 -4.64 -1.83
C TRP A 95 -2.88 -4.60 -0.31
N ARG A 96 -3.78 -5.39 0.30
CA ARG A 96 -4.10 -5.38 1.74
C ARG A 96 -2.87 -5.45 2.67
N ILE A 97 -2.81 -4.60 3.69
CA ILE A 97 -1.75 -4.55 4.70
C ILE A 97 -2.40 -4.84 6.06
N PRO A 98 -1.98 -5.91 6.75
CA PRO A 98 -2.44 -6.19 8.11
C PRO A 98 -1.86 -5.16 9.09
N ALA A 99 -2.66 -4.80 10.09
CA ALA A 99 -2.21 -3.94 11.17
C ALA A 99 -1.56 -4.76 12.28
N VAL A 100 -0.57 -4.17 12.96
CA VAL A 100 -0.17 -4.68 14.27
C VAL A 100 -1.41 -4.64 15.17
N ALA A 101 -1.63 -5.71 15.92
CA ALA A 101 -2.65 -5.75 16.95
C ALA A 101 -2.25 -4.85 18.13
N GLU A 102 -2.15 -3.54 17.91
CA GLU A 102 -2.02 -2.57 18.99
C GLU A 102 -3.36 -2.56 19.75
N GLY A 103 -3.42 -3.26 20.88
CA GLY A 103 -4.49 -3.09 21.86
C GLY A 103 -5.67 -4.08 21.85
N PHE A 104 -5.62 -5.22 21.14
CA PHE A 104 -6.59 -6.30 21.42
C PHE A 104 -6.47 -6.86 22.86
N PHE A 105 -5.42 -6.47 23.60
CA PHE A 105 -5.22 -6.82 25.01
C PHE A 105 -5.89 -5.89 26.03
N LEU A 106 -6.55 -4.79 25.63
CA LEU A 106 -7.18 -3.86 26.61
C LEU A 106 -8.72 -3.80 26.59
N SER A 107 -9.40 -4.58 25.74
CA SER A 107 -10.88 -4.61 25.72
C SER A 107 -11.51 -5.88 26.32
N SER A 108 -10.72 -6.83 26.85
CA SER A 108 -11.27 -8.00 27.57
C SER A 108 -11.13 -7.90 29.10
N ARG A 109 -10.90 -6.72 29.66
CA ARG A 109 -11.00 -6.46 31.11
C ARG A 109 -12.02 -5.37 31.40
N SER A 110 -13.28 -5.67 31.15
CA SER A 110 -14.42 -4.96 31.76
C SER A 110 -15.58 -5.93 31.98
N HIS A 111 -15.31 -6.95 32.80
CA HIS A 111 -16.33 -7.59 33.64
C HIS A 111 -15.61 -8.00 34.92
N PHE A 112 -15.77 -7.20 35.97
CA PHE A 112 -15.87 -7.58 37.37
C PHE A 112 -15.77 -6.30 38.21
N SER A 113 -16.93 -5.79 38.61
CA SER A 113 -17.25 -5.26 39.94
C SER A 113 -18.75 -4.98 39.97
#